data_AF-A0A7W7WRE5-F1
#
_entry.id   AF-A0A7W7WRE5-F1
#
_cell.length_a   1.000
_cell.length_b   1.000
_cell.length_c   1.000
_cell.angle_alpha   90.00
_cell.angle_beta   90.00
_cell.angle_gamma   90.00
#
_symmetry.space_group_name_H-M   'P 1'
#
loop_
_entity.id
_entity.type
_entity.pdbx_description
1 polymer ?
#
loop_
_entity_poly.entity_id
_entity_poly.type
_entity_poly.pdbx_seq_one_letter_code
_entity_poly.pdbx_strand_id
1 'polypeptide(L)'
;MPFPAPVRRTATRMMALVAATITVCLTVAVPAGAAPVAAGAPGPVTAAGLLAAPDVADPEGGSPSLRQQLEAASKGYLDAKAALDNSIKRQKQLTEHLAAIEAELPARTATVGELAGAAYRTGRLSTVAALLNSDSPDGFLDRAATLGVVASNEDRQLRALLDTRERESRAKAALDNEIREQRKQVAVMASRKQQAERALAVAGSGSPSAGVTGSNTSTAKPAPRNSDGSWPRESCSVNDPTTSGCITPRTLHAMNQAKAAGFTRYVSCYRSGGSGEHPKGRACDFAAQKGGFGGVATGGDRTYGNNLAAYYVNNANRLGVLYVIWFKQIWLPSSGWKSYSGGNGDPSSDHTNHVHLSVY
;
A
#
# COMPACT_ATOMS: atom_id res chain seq x y z
N MET A 1 -50.16 39.95 33.58
CA MET A 1 -48.71 39.63 33.53
C MET A 1 -48.49 38.69 32.35
N PRO A 2 -47.47 38.92 31.50
CA PRO A 2 -47.43 38.32 30.17
C PRO A 2 -46.85 36.88 30.18
N PHE A 3 -47.35 36.06 29.25
CA PHE A 3 -46.88 34.71 28.93
C PHE A 3 -45.51 34.72 28.23
N PRO A 4 -44.61 33.76 28.48
CA PRO A 4 -43.52 33.49 27.56
C PRO A 4 -43.93 32.43 26.51
N ALA A 5 -43.64 32.72 25.24
CA ALA A 5 -43.87 31.85 24.10
C ALA A 5 -42.90 30.64 24.06
N PRO A 6 -43.28 29.50 23.47
CA PRO A 6 -42.34 28.40 23.26
C PRO A 6 -41.45 28.68 22.03
N VAL A 7 -40.15 28.62 22.26
CA VAL A 7 -39.07 28.72 21.28
C VAL A 7 -39.18 27.59 20.26
N ARG A 8 -39.42 27.94 18.99
CA ARG A 8 -39.25 27.03 17.85
C ARG A 8 -37.76 26.69 17.71
N ARG A 9 -37.35 25.46 18.06
CA ARG A 9 -36.03 24.94 17.70
C ARG A 9 -36.07 24.48 16.25
N THR A 10 -35.51 25.30 15.37
CA THR A 10 -35.14 24.92 14.00
C THR A 10 -34.15 23.75 14.06
N ALA A 11 -34.54 22.60 13.54
CA ALA A 11 -33.66 21.46 13.33
C ALA A 11 -32.72 21.78 12.16
N THR A 12 -31.52 22.24 12.48
CA THR A 12 -30.44 22.43 11.50
C THR A 12 -29.98 21.04 11.04
N ARG A 13 -30.34 20.66 9.80
CA ARG A 13 -29.74 19.52 9.12
C ARG A 13 -28.28 19.86 8.81
N MET A 14 -27.34 19.34 9.59
CA MET A 14 -25.93 19.32 9.20
C MET A 14 -25.71 18.12 8.27
N MET A 15 -25.75 18.38 6.97
CA MET A 15 -25.12 17.53 5.96
C MET A 15 -23.60 17.71 6.11
N ALA A 16 -22.91 16.72 6.68
CA ALA A 16 -21.46 16.67 6.66
C ALA A 16 -21.02 15.89 5.41
N LEU A 17 -20.77 16.63 4.33
CA LEU A 17 -20.10 16.09 3.13
C LEU A 17 -18.59 16.13 3.39
N VAL A 18 -17.99 15.03 3.83
CA VAL A 18 -16.52 14.92 3.91
C VAL A 18 -16.01 14.35 2.61
N ALA A 19 -15.82 15.23 1.62
CA ALA A 19 -14.94 14.97 0.49
C ALA A 19 -13.56 15.57 0.82
N ALA A 20 -12.69 14.78 1.44
CA ALA A 20 -11.30 15.16 1.67
C ALA A 20 -10.44 14.61 0.52
N THR A 21 -10.36 15.34 -0.59
CA THR A 21 -9.30 15.15 -1.58
C THR A 21 -7.98 15.65 -1.01
N ILE A 22 -7.10 14.72 -0.64
CA ILE A 22 -5.74 15.02 -0.20
C ILE A 22 -4.86 15.18 -1.45
N THR A 23 -4.63 16.42 -1.87
CA THR A 23 -3.53 16.77 -2.78
C THR A 23 -2.43 17.40 -1.94
N VAL A 24 -1.35 16.67 -1.68
CA VAL A 24 -0.15 17.21 -1.02
C VAL A 24 0.89 17.51 -2.09
N CYS A 25 1.01 18.79 -2.43
CA CYS A 25 2.19 19.32 -3.13
C CYS A 25 3.23 19.69 -2.07
N LEU A 26 4.37 18.98 -2.06
CA LEU A 26 5.52 19.31 -1.22
C LEU A 26 6.51 20.15 -2.03
N THR A 27 6.51 21.47 -1.82
CA THR A 27 7.57 22.37 -2.30
C THR A 27 8.69 22.42 -1.25
N VAL A 28 9.86 21.89 -1.57
CA VAL A 28 11.05 21.99 -0.72
C VAL A 28 11.84 23.24 -1.15
N ALA A 29 11.93 24.21 -0.25
CA ALA A 29 12.81 25.36 -0.37
C ALA A 29 14.25 24.94 -0.01
N VAL A 30 15.20 25.32 -0.87
CA VAL A 30 16.65 25.13 -0.68
C VAL A 30 17.22 26.40 -0.04
N PRO A 31 17.96 26.34 1.09
CA PRO A 31 18.79 27.47 1.48
C PRO A 31 20.15 27.37 0.78
N ALA A 32 20.50 28.47 0.11
CA ALA A 32 21.83 28.74 -0.42
C ALA A 32 22.79 29.12 0.70
N GLY A 33 24.03 28.66 0.62
CA GLY A 33 25.14 29.23 1.37
C GLY A 33 26.23 28.22 1.74
N ALA A 34 27.33 28.23 0.99
CA ALA A 34 28.69 28.42 1.51
C ALA A 34 29.75 28.01 0.47
N ALA A 35 30.62 28.96 0.15
CA ALA A 35 32.01 28.77 -0.26
C ALA A 35 32.81 29.81 0.58
N PRO A 36 34.12 29.64 0.89
CA PRO A 36 35.14 29.49 -0.15
C PRO A 36 36.44 28.71 0.19
N VAL A 37 37.25 28.49 -0.87
CA VAL A 37 38.73 28.32 -1.04
C VAL A 37 39.58 27.42 -0.11
N ALA A 38 40.40 26.53 -0.70
CA ALA A 38 41.85 26.74 -0.94
C ALA A 38 42.56 25.47 -1.49
N ALA A 39 43.70 25.70 -2.16
CA ALA A 39 44.44 24.79 -3.05
C ALA A 39 45.56 23.95 -2.36
N GLY A 40 45.99 22.87 -3.02
CA GLY A 40 47.22 22.12 -2.71
C GLY A 40 47.59 21.11 -3.81
N ALA A 41 48.82 21.18 -4.31
CA ALA A 41 49.38 20.57 -5.53
C ALA A 41 49.94 19.12 -5.35
N PRO A 42 50.46 18.44 -6.40
CA PRO A 42 50.56 16.97 -6.49
C PRO A 42 51.97 16.37 -6.26
N GLY A 43 52.02 15.04 -6.02
CA GLY A 43 53.18 14.15 -6.26
C GLY A 43 53.29 12.97 -5.28
N PRO A 44 54.14 11.95 -5.51
CA PRO A 44 54.52 11.28 -6.75
C PRO A 44 54.10 9.78 -6.76
N VAL A 45 54.24 9.13 -7.92
CA VAL A 45 54.08 7.68 -8.16
C VAL A 45 55.38 6.92 -7.87
N THR A 46 55.32 5.80 -7.13
CA THR A 46 56.21 4.63 -7.32
C THR A 46 55.67 3.33 -6.70
N ALA A 47 55.59 2.30 -7.56
CA ALA A 47 55.90 0.88 -7.41
C ALA A 47 55.34 0.00 -6.24
N ALA A 48 54.45 -0.90 -6.66
CA ALA A 48 54.48 -2.36 -6.44
C ALA A 48 54.71 -2.90 -5.02
N GLY A 49 53.60 -3.20 -4.34
CA GLY A 49 53.51 -4.23 -3.31
C GLY A 49 52.33 -5.14 -3.62
N LEU A 50 52.53 -6.46 -3.60
CA LEU A 50 51.51 -7.48 -3.80
C LEU A 50 50.33 -7.22 -2.84
N LEU A 51 49.23 -6.69 -3.35
CA LEU A 51 47.95 -6.61 -2.67
C LEU A 51 46.98 -7.58 -3.35
N ALA A 52 46.26 -8.32 -2.51
CA ALA A 52 45.33 -9.37 -2.86
C ALA A 52 44.46 -9.01 -4.08
N ALA A 53 44.25 -10.01 -4.95
CA ALA A 53 43.34 -9.89 -6.07
C ALA A 53 41.99 -9.33 -5.57
N PRO A 54 41.44 -8.29 -6.22
CA PRO A 54 40.17 -7.72 -5.80
C PRO A 54 39.10 -8.80 -5.94
N ASP A 55 38.33 -8.94 -4.87
CA ASP A 55 37.02 -9.56 -4.78
C ASP A 55 36.34 -9.58 -6.15
N VAL A 56 36.05 -10.77 -6.67
CA VAL A 56 35.45 -10.97 -8.00
C VAL A 56 34.22 -10.06 -8.10
N ALA A 57 34.29 -9.06 -8.97
CA ALA A 57 33.26 -8.06 -9.11
C ALA A 57 31.92 -8.75 -9.43
N ASP A 58 30.91 -8.49 -8.60
CA ASP A 58 29.58 -9.10 -8.76
C ASP A 58 28.94 -8.61 -10.07
N PRO A 59 28.53 -9.53 -10.97
CA PRO A 59 27.99 -9.16 -12.28
C PRO A 59 26.66 -8.39 -12.20
N GLU A 60 26.03 -8.31 -11.03
CA GLU A 60 24.80 -7.53 -10.79
C GLU A 60 24.99 -6.02 -10.79
N GLY A 61 26.24 -5.53 -10.80
CA GLY A 61 26.50 -4.12 -10.61
C GLY A 61 26.09 -3.59 -9.23
N GLY A 62 26.64 -2.43 -8.88
CA GLY A 62 26.42 -1.80 -7.58
C GLY A 62 27.00 -2.60 -6.41
N SER A 63 27.13 -1.95 -5.25
CA SER A 63 27.66 -2.62 -4.07
C SER A 63 26.63 -3.57 -3.43
N PRO A 64 27.08 -4.62 -2.71
CA PRO A 64 26.19 -5.46 -1.90
C PRO A 64 25.28 -4.67 -0.95
N SER A 65 25.84 -3.63 -0.32
CA SER A 65 25.09 -2.74 0.58
C SER A 65 24.00 -1.96 -0.16
N LEU A 66 24.28 -1.46 -1.38
CA LEU A 66 23.28 -0.78 -2.20
C LEU A 66 22.10 -1.73 -2.49
N ARG A 67 22.40 -2.95 -2.95
CA ARG A 67 21.37 -3.94 -3.32
C ARG A 67 20.51 -4.34 -2.11
N GLN A 68 21.12 -4.55 -0.95
CA GLN A 68 20.39 -4.82 0.30
C GLN A 68 19.48 -3.66 0.70
N GLN A 69 19.95 -2.42 0.59
CA GLN A 69 19.15 -1.24 0.94
C GLN A 69 17.99 -1.04 -0.04
N LEU A 70 18.21 -1.25 -1.34
CA LEU A 70 17.16 -1.19 -2.37
C LEU A 70 16.10 -2.27 -2.17
N GLU A 71 16.50 -3.50 -1.84
CA GLU A 71 15.58 -4.57 -1.47
C GLU A 71 14.74 -4.17 -0.26
N ALA A 72 15.37 -3.80 0.86
CA ALA A 72 14.67 -3.46 2.10
C ALA A 72 13.70 -2.28 1.90
N ALA A 73 14.13 -1.25 1.16
CA ALA A 73 13.29 -0.11 0.83
C ALA A 73 12.10 -0.50 -0.05
N SER A 74 12.34 -1.29 -1.10
CA SER A 74 11.28 -1.69 -2.06
C SER A 74 10.27 -2.64 -1.42
N LYS A 75 10.72 -3.65 -0.64
CA LYS A 75 9.82 -4.54 0.11
C LYS A 75 8.98 -3.75 1.10
N GLY A 76 9.62 -2.90 1.92
CA GLY A 76 8.91 -2.07 2.89
C GLY A 76 7.91 -1.10 2.25
N TYR A 77 8.22 -0.57 1.06
CA TYR A 77 7.29 0.27 0.30
C TYR A 77 6.08 -0.53 -0.18
N LEU A 78 6.29 -1.73 -0.75
CA LEU A 78 5.20 -2.59 -1.21
C LEU A 78 4.32 -3.09 -0.06
N ASP A 79 4.91 -3.42 1.09
CA ASP A 79 4.18 -3.82 2.30
C ASP A 79 3.30 -2.68 2.81
N ALA A 80 3.87 -1.48 2.93
CA ALA A 80 3.12 -0.29 3.36
C ALA A 80 2.01 0.08 2.37
N LYS A 81 2.27 -0.05 1.06
CA LYS A 81 1.25 0.17 0.02
C LYS A 81 0.11 -0.84 0.14
N ALA A 82 0.41 -2.12 0.34
CA ALA A 82 -0.63 -3.14 0.53
C ALA A 82 -1.48 -2.82 1.78
N ALA A 83 -0.85 -2.49 2.91
CA ALA A 83 -1.55 -2.09 4.12
C ALA A 83 -2.46 -0.86 3.90
N LEU A 84 -1.98 0.16 3.18
CA LEU A 84 -2.76 1.33 2.79
C LEU A 84 -3.98 0.96 1.94
N ASP A 85 -3.78 0.18 0.86
CA ASP A 85 -4.85 -0.23 -0.04
C ASP A 85 -5.96 -1.00 0.71
N ASN A 86 -5.60 -1.83 1.70
CA ASN A 86 -6.58 -2.54 2.52
C ASN A 86 -7.29 -1.64 3.53
N SER A 87 -6.57 -0.69 4.13
CA SER A 87 -7.18 0.30 5.02
C SER A 87 -8.20 1.15 4.29
N ILE A 88 -7.96 1.52 3.04
CA ILE A 88 -8.93 2.22 2.19
C ILE A 88 -10.18 1.36 1.93
N LYS A 89 -10.01 0.05 1.67
CA LYS A 89 -11.16 -0.86 1.50
C LYS A 89 -12.00 -0.97 2.78
N ARG A 90 -11.35 -1.14 3.94
CA ARG A 90 -12.04 -1.20 5.24
C ARG A 90 -12.72 0.13 5.58
N GLN A 91 -12.07 1.26 5.30
CA GLN A 91 -12.67 2.59 5.44
C GLN A 91 -13.97 2.69 4.64
N LYS A 92 -13.97 2.27 3.36
CA LYS A 92 -15.18 2.25 2.54
C LYS A 92 -16.30 1.40 3.16
N GLN A 93 -15.98 0.19 3.60
CA GLN A 93 -16.95 -0.70 4.26
C GLN A 93 -17.51 -0.10 5.56
N LEU A 94 -16.65 0.53 6.37
CA LEU A 94 -17.06 1.23 7.59
C LEU A 94 -17.94 2.44 7.29
N THR A 95 -17.66 3.18 6.22
CA THR A 95 -18.51 4.30 5.77
C THR A 95 -19.89 3.81 5.34
N GLU A 96 -19.98 2.71 4.58
CA GLU A 96 -21.26 2.11 4.19
C GLU A 96 -22.05 1.62 5.42
N HIS A 97 -21.38 0.96 6.37
CA HIS A 97 -22.00 0.50 7.61
C HIS A 97 -22.47 1.67 8.49
N LEU A 98 -21.67 2.72 8.62
CA LEU A 98 -22.04 3.92 9.36
C LEU A 98 -23.28 4.59 8.76
N ALA A 99 -23.34 4.71 7.43
CA ALA A 99 -24.49 5.28 6.75
C ALA A 99 -25.78 4.47 7.02
N ALA A 100 -25.69 3.14 7.07
CA ALA A 100 -26.82 2.29 7.43
C ALA A 100 -27.27 2.51 8.88
N ILE A 101 -26.34 2.62 9.83
CA ILE A 101 -26.65 2.93 11.23
C ILE A 101 -27.29 4.32 11.36
N GLU A 102 -26.74 5.32 10.69
CA GLU A 102 -27.25 6.69 10.72
C GLU A 102 -28.66 6.80 10.13
N ALA A 103 -29.03 5.94 9.18
CA ALA A 103 -30.38 5.85 8.64
C ALA A 103 -31.40 5.26 9.65
N GLU A 104 -30.99 4.40 10.58
CA GLU A 104 -31.88 3.82 11.62
C GLU A 104 -32.19 4.83 12.75
N LEU A 105 -31.25 5.73 13.05
CA LEU A 105 -31.31 6.60 14.22
C LEU A 105 -32.55 7.50 14.29
N PRO A 106 -32.99 8.17 13.20
CA PRO A 106 -34.19 9.02 13.25
C PRO A 106 -35.44 8.25 13.65
N ALA A 107 -35.67 7.06 13.09
CA ALA A 107 -36.85 6.25 13.38
C ALA A 107 -36.85 5.75 14.84
N ARG A 108 -35.71 5.27 15.34
CA ARG A 108 -35.56 4.83 16.73
C ARG A 108 -35.70 5.99 17.71
N THR A 109 -35.15 7.16 17.37
CA THR A 109 -35.29 8.39 18.17
C THR A 109 -36.73 8.85 18.23
N ALA A 110 -37.46 8.82 17.11
CA ALA A 110 -38.89 9.17 17.07
C ALA A 110 -39.72 8.21 17.95
N THR A 111 -39.49 6.90 17.83
CA THR A 111 -40.18 5.87 18.63
C THR A 111 -40.00 6.12 20.14
N VAL A 112 -38.77 6.34 20.59
CA VAL A 112 -38.51 6.65 22.01
C VAL A 112 -39.11 8.00 22.43
N GLY A 113 -39.15 8.98 21.53
CA GLY A 113 -39.81 10.27 21.77
C GLY A 113 -41.32 10.14 21.98
N GLU A 114 -41.98 9.27 21.22
CA GLU A 114 -43.42 8.98 21.39
C GLU A 114 -43.70 8.30 22.72
N LEU A 115 -42.87 7.31 23.10
CA LEU A 115 -42.96 6.64 24.40
C LEU A 115 -42.79 7.63 25.56
N ALA A 116 -41.76 8.49 25.49
CA ALA A 116 -41.53 9.52 26.49
C ALA A 116 -42.71 10.52 26.57
N GLY A 117 -43.29 10.91 25.42
CA GLY A 117 -44.46 11.77 25.35
C GLY A 117 -45.73 11.13 25.95
N ALA A 118 -45.95 9.84 25.70
CA ALA A 118 -47.06 9.09 26.30
C ALA A 118 -46.88 8.97 27.81
N ALA A 119 -45.70 8.57 28.29
CA ALA A 119 -45.39 8.50 29.70
C ALA A 119 -45.57 9.86 30.42
N TYR A 120 -45.19 10.96 29.77
CA TYR A 120 -45.38 12.31 30.29
C TYR A 120 -46.86 12.70 30.42
N ARG A 121 -47.68 12.43 29.40
CA ARG A 121 -49.11 12.77 29.41
C ARG A 121 -49.91 11.94 30.42
N THR A 122 -49.61 10.64 30.51
CA THR A 122 -50.33 9.74 31.41
C THR A 122 -49.90 10.00 32.85
N GLY A 123 -48.61 10.20 33.12
CA GLY A 123 -48.09 10.47 34.46
C GLY A 123 -48.17 9.25 35.40
N ARG A 124 -47.29 9.21 36.41
CA ARG A 124 -47.15 8.05 37.32
C ARG A 124 -48.35 7.81 38.22
N LEU A 125 -49.09 8.86 38.58
CA LEU A 125 -50.27 8.74 39.44
C LEU A 125 -51.49 8.16 38.71
N SER A 126 -51.60 8.41 37.39
CA SER A 126 -52.72 7.91 36.58
C SER A 126 -52.62 6.40 36.33
N THR A 127 -51.42 5.86 36.15
CA THR A 127 -51.21 4.40 36.01
C THR A 127 -51.55 3.63 37.28
N VAL A 128 -51.23 4.21 38.46
CA VAL A 128 -51.61 3.62 39.76
C VAL A 128 -53.12 3.70 39.95
N ALA A 129 -53.75 4.82 39.61
CA ALA A 129 -55.20 4.95 39.65
C ALA A 129 -55.91 3.96 38.69
N ALA A 130 -55.38 3.73 37.49
CA ALA A 130 -55.93 2.78 36.53
C ALA A 130 -55.83 1.31 37.00
N LEU A 131 -54.77 0.97 37.74
CA LEU A 131 -54.64 -0.33 38.39
C LEU A 131 -55.63 -0.48 39.55
N LEU A 132 -55.75 0.54 40.41
CA LEU A 132 -56.63 0.51 41.59
C LEU A 132 -58.13 0.56 41.25
N ASN A 133 -58.51 1.06 40.08
CA ASN A 133 -59.90 1.12 39.62
C ASN A 133 -60.38 -0.21 39.00
N SER A 134 -59.94 -1.35 39.53
CA SER A 134 -60.34 -2.69 39.08
C SER A 134 -61.43 -3.26 39.98
N ASP A 135 -62.51 -3.78 39.38
CA ASP A 135 -63.68 -4.27 40.12
C ASP A 135 -63.49 -5.69 40.71
N SER A 136 -62.36 -6.35 40.43
CA SER A 136 -62.03 -7.68 40.95
C SER A 136 -60.51 -7.92 41.07
N PRO A 137 -60.07 -8.88 41.92
CA PRO A 137 -58.68 -9.30 42.01
C PRO A 137 -58.08 -9.79 40.68
N ASP A 138 -58.84 -10.55 39.88
CA ASP A 138 -58.37 -11.05 38.58
C ASP A 138 -58.18 -9.90 37.58
N GLY A 139 -59.11 -8.93 37.56
CA GLY A 139 -58.99 -7.75 36.71
C GLY A 139 -57.80 -6.84 37.06
N PHE A 140 -57.42 -6.80 38.34
CA PHE A 140 -56.18 -6.14 38.77
C PHE A 140 -54.95 -6.84 38.18
N LEU A 141 -54.87 -8.17 38.31
CA LEU A 141 -53.74 -8.97 37.83
C LEU A 141 -53.58 -8.90 36.30
N ASP A 142 -54.66 -8.93 35.53
CA ASP A 142 -54.63 -8.80 34.07
C ASP A 142 -54.11 -7.41 33.63
N ARG A 143 -54.55 -6.34 34.30
CA ARG A 143 -54.05 -4.97 34.03
C ARG A 143 -52.58 -4.84 34.41
N ALA A 144 -52.16 -5.42 35.53
CA ALA A 144 -50.77 -5.44 35.95
C ALA A 144 -49.88 -6.21 34.95
N ALA A 145 -50.32 -7.38 34.48
CA ALA A 145 -49.62 -8.16 33.46
C ALA A 145 -49.49 -7.39 32.14
N THR A 146 -50.57 -6.73 31.70
CA THR A 146 -50.57 -5.90 30.49
C THR A 146 -49.58 -4.73 30.61
N LEU A 147 -49.57 -4.03 31.76
CA LEU A 147 -48.62 -2.96 32.02
C LEU A 147 -47.17 -3.46 32.02
N GLY A 148 -46.94 -4.67 32.54
CA GLY A 148 -45.63 -5.33 32.48
C GLY A 148 -45.15 -5.58 31.05
N VAL A 149 -46.04 -6.01 30.15
CA VAL A 149 -45.73 -6.19 28.72
C VAL A 149 -45.39 -4.85 28.06
N VAL A 150 -46.14 -3.79 28.35
CA VAL A 150 -45.87 -2.44 27.83
C VAL A 150 -44.50 -1.95 28.29
N ALA A 151 -44.22 -1.98 29.60
CA ALA A 151 -42.94 -1.56 30.16
C ALA A 151 -41.76 -2.36 29.57
N SER A 152 -41.91 -3.68 29.41
CA SER A 152 -40.91 -4.52 28.75
C SER A 152 -40.66 -4.11 27.29
N ASN A 153 -41.71 -3.72 26.57
CA ASN A 153 -41.57 -3.24 25.20
C ASN A 153 -40.88 -1.87 25.14
N GLU A 154 -41.24 -0.94 26.02
CA GLU A 154 -40.61 0.39 26.12
C GLU A 154 -39.12 0.29 26.43
N ASP A 155 -38.75 -0.56 27.40
CA ASP A 155 -37.36 -0.85 27.73
C ASP A 155 -36.58 -1.42 26.54
N ARG A 156 -37.19 -2.31 25.76
CA ARG A 156 -36.57 -2.84 24.54
C ARG A 156 -36.31 -1.75 23.51
N GLN A 157 -37.26 -0.83 23.28
CA GLN A 157 -37.08 0.26 22.32
C GLN A 157 -35.97 1.23 22.77
N LEU A 158 -35.94 1.57 24.06
CA LEU A 158 -34.88 2.41 24.63
C LEU A 158 -33.50 1.74 24.48
N ARG A 159 -33.38 0.46 24.85
CA ARG A 159 -32.12 -0.30 24.70
C ARG A 159 -31.68 -0.38 23.24
N ALA A 160 -32.61 -0.58 22.31
CA ALA A 160 -32.29 -0.62 20.88
C ALA A 160 -31.77 0.74 20.34
N LEU A 161 -32.32 1.87 20.83
CA LEU A 161 -31.79 3.19 20.49
C LEU A 161 -30.38 3.40 21.06
N LEU A 162 -30.17 3.03 22.32
CA LEU A 162 -28.86 3.13 22.97
C LEU A 162 -27.80 2.27 22.26
N ASP A 163 -28.12 1.01 21.93
CA ASP A 163 -27.24 0.14 21.14
C ASP A 163 -26.91 0.75 19.78
N THR A 164 -27.89 1.33 19.08
CA THR A 164 -27.67 1.95 17.77
C THR A 164 -26.71 3.14 17.88
N ARG A 165 -26.84 3.98 18.92
CA ARG A 165 -25.87 5.08 19.16
C ARG A 165 -24.49 4.58 19.56
N GLU A 166 -24.40 3.48 20.31
CA GLU A 166 -23.11 2.87 20.63
C GLU A 166 -22.44 2.29 19.37
N ARG A 167 -23.20 1.61 18.50
CA ARG A 167 -22.71 1.12 17.20
C ARG A 167 -22.24 2.27 16.31
N GLU A 168 -22.99 3.38 16.26
CA GLU A 168 -22.60 4.59 15.52
C GLU A 168 -21.26 5.14 16.03
N SER A 169 -21.13 5.33 17.35
CA SER A 169 -19.90 5.82 17.98
C SER A 169 -18.69 4.92 17.71
N ARG A 170 -18.87 3.60 17.83
CA ARG A 170 -17.82 2.60 17.52
C ARG A 170 -17.43 2.63 16.05
N ALA A 171 -18.39 2.75 15.12
CA ALA A 171 -18.12 2.84 13.70
C ALA A 171 -17.33 4.12 13.35
N LYS A 172 -17.69 5.26 13.95
CA LYS A 172 -16.94 6.53 13.80
C LYS A 172 -15.50 6.40 14.31
N ALA A 173 -15.31 5.84 15.50
CA ALA A 173 -13.97 5.59 16.05
C ALA A 173 -13.15 4.64 15.18
N ALA A 174 -13.76 3.58 14.63
CA ALA A 174 -13.10 2.66 13.72
C ALA A 174 -12.68 3.36 12.41
N LEU A 175 -13.52 4.25 11.86
CA LEU A 175 -13.20 5.05 10.68
C LEU A 175 -12.00 5.99 10.95
N ASP A 176 -11.98 6.65 12.10
CA ASP A 176 -10.86 7.49 12.52
C ASP A 176 -9.56 6.68 12.68
N ASN A 177 -9.66 5.44 13.15
CA ASN A 177 -8.51 4.53 13.26
C ASN A 177 -7.95 4.20 11.87
N GLU A 178 -8.80 3.88 10.89
CA GLU A 178 -8.35 3.63 9.52
C GLU A 178 -7.70 4.89 8.92
N ILE A 179 -8.25 6.09 9.12
CA ILE A 179 -7.62 7.34 8.64
C ILE A 179 -6.21 7.53 9.25
N ARG A 180 -6.02 7.23 10.53
CA ARG A 180 -4.69 7.29 11.16
C ARG A 180 -3.73 6.24 10.58
N GLU A 181 -4.21 5.02 10.35
CA GLU A 181 -3.42 3.97 9.72
C GLU A 181 -3.01 4.35 8.30
N GLN A 182 -3.91 4.91 7.48
CA GLN A 182 -3.59 5.40 6.13
C GLN A 182 -2.47 6.44 6.16
N ARG A 183 -2.58 7.45 7.04
CA ARG A 183 -1.55 8.49 7.21
C ARG A 183 -0.20 7.90 7.60
N LYS A 184 -0.20 6.94 8.52
CA LYS A 184 1.00 6.20 8.92
C LYS A 184 1.62 5.47 7.74
N GLN A 185 0.83 4.73 6.96
CA GLN A 185 1.37 3.98 5.81
C GLN A 185 1.91 4.90 4.71
N VAL A 186 1.27 6.04 4.44
CA VAL A 186 1.81 7.08 3.56
C VAL A 186 3.16 7.60 4.06
N ALA A 187 3.31 7.84 5.36
CA ALA A 187 4.58 8.25 5.95
C ALA A 187 5.66 7.17 5.85
N VAL A 188 5.31 5.90 6.06
CA VAL A 188 6.24 4.76 5.85
C VAL A 188 6.67 4.69 4.39
N MET A 189 5.74 4.79 3.44
CA MET A 189 6.06 4.81 2.01
C MET A 189 7.02 5.95 1.66
N ALA A 190 6.79 7.16 2.17
CA ALA A 190 7.69 8.30 1.98
C ALA A 190 9.09 8.05 2.57
N SER A 191 9.17 7.47 3.76
CA SER A 191 10.46 7.11 4.39
C SER A 191 11.23 6.07 3.58
N ARG A 192 10.54 5.03 3.08
CA ARG A 192 11.14 3.99 2.22
C ARG A 192 11.60 4.53 0.88
N LYS A 193 10.84 5.46 0.28
CA LYS A 193 11.29 6.21 -0.90
C LYS A 193 12.61 6.93 -0.64
N GLN A 194 12.68 7.72 0.43
CA GLN A 194 13.89 8.45 0.79
C GLN A 194 15.06 7.52 1.11
N GLN A 195 14.81 6.37 1.73
CA GLN A 195 15.83 5.34 1.97
C GLN A 195 16.44 4.86 0.65
N ALA A 196 15.61 4.51 -0.34
CA ALA A 196 16.09 4.06 -1.65
C ALA A 196 16.85 5.17 -2.38
N GLU A 197 16.34 6.41 -2.39
CA GLU A 197 16.99 7.53 -3.06
C GLU A 197 18.35 7.89 -2.42
N ARG A 198 18.45 7.84 -1.07
CA ARG A 198 19.73 8.02 -0.37
C ARG A 198 20.72 6.90 -0.69
N ALA A 199 20.26 5.64 -0.71
CA ALA A 199 21.12 4.51 -1.05
C ALA A 199 21.72 4.67 -2.46
N LEU A 200 20.89 5.07 -3.44
CA LEU A 200 21.36 5.38 -4.79
C LEU A 200 22.36 6.54 -4.80
N ALA A 201 22.07 7.64 -4.09
CA ALA A 201 22.95 8.81 -4.03
C ALA A 201 24.34 8.46 -3.46
N VAL A 202 24.41 7.66 -2.40
CA VAL A 202 25.67 7.17 -1.82
C VAL A 202 26.48 6.35 -2.84
N ALA A 203 25.80 5.64 -3.74
CA ALA A 203 26.41 4.88 -4.81
C ALA A 203 26.69 5.70 -6.09
N GLY A 204 26.64 7.04 -6.03
CA GLY A 204 26.85 7.91 -7.20
C GLY A 204 25.74 7.81 -8.26
N SER A 205 24.60 7.22 -7.89
CA SER A 205 23.42 6.99 -8.72
C SER A 205 22.24 7.83 -8.22
N GLY A 206 21.04 7.68 -8.80
CA GLY A 206 19.82 8.25 -8.22
C GLY A 206 19.37 9.60 -8.79
N SER A 207 20.06 10.14 -9.78
CA SER A 207 19.56 11.30 -10.53
C SER A 207 18.29 10.91 -11.28
N PRO A 208 17.25 11.77 -11.35
CA PRO A 208 16.09 11.50 -12.19
C PRO A 208 16.49 11.17 -13.63
N SER A 209 15.93 10.12 -14.20
CA SER A 209 16.10 9.80 -15.62
C SER A 209 14.75 9.78 -16.32
N ALA A 210 14.74 10.06 -17.62
CA ALA A 210 13.53 10.01 -18.45
C ALA A 210 12.93 8.59 -18.49
N GLY A 211 13.69 7.57 -18.08
CA GLY A 211 13.28 6.18 -18.13
C GLY A 211 13.36 5.62 -19.53
N VAL A 212 12.57 4.56 -19.73
CA VAL A 212 12.30 4.01 -21.06
C VAL A 212 10.83 4.10 -21.37
N THR A 213 10.53 4.45 -22.62
CA THR A 213 9.21 4.30 -23.20
C THR A 213 9.18 3.00 -24.00
N GLY A 214 8.11 2.24 -23.84
CA GLY A 214 7.86 1.02 -24.61
C GLY A 214 6.46 1.05 -25.21
N SER A 215 6.28 0.43 -26.37
CA SER A 215 5.00 0.35 -27.07
C SER A 215 4.18 -0.89 -26.67
N ASN A 216 4.72 -1.77 -25.82
CA ASN A 216 4.01 -2.97 -25.38
C ASN A 216 2.90 -2.61 -24.38
N THR A 217 1.67 -3.03 -24.68
CA THR A 217 0.45 -2.79 -23.89
C THR A 217 -0.06 -4.06 -23.18
N SER A 218 0.70 -5.14 -23.22
CA SER A 218 0.28 -6.43 -22.66
C SER A 218 0.14 -6.36 -21.15
N THR A 219 -0.97 -6.91 -20.64
CA THR A 219 -1.27 -6.97 -19.21
C THR A 219 -1.02 -8.38 -18.69
N ALA A 220 -0.08 -8.53 -17.74
CA ALA A 220 0.22 -9.80 -17.08
C ALA A 220 -0.98 -10.33 -16.29
N LYS A 221 -1.11 -11.64 -16.07
CA LYS A 221 -1.99 -12.15 -15.01
C LYS A 221 -1.40 -11.79 -13.63
N PRO A 222 -2.19 -11.34 -12.63
CA PRO A 222 -1.65 -11.02 -11.32
C PRO A 222 -1.09 -12.27 -10.63
N ALA A 223 0.05 -12.14 -9.97
CA ALA A 223 0.56 -13.16 -9.08
C ALA A 223 -0.37 -13.29 -7.84
N PRO A 224 -0.48 -14.48 -7.24
CA PRO A 224 -1.28 -14.69 -6.03
C PRO A 224 -0.86 -13.74 -4.90
N ARG A 225 -1.87 -13.31 -4.12
CA ARG A 225 -1.73 -12.51 -2.90
C ARG A 225 -2.40 -13.22 -1.74
N ASN A 226 -1.99 -12.88 -0.52
CA ASN A 226 -2.68 -13.33 0.69
C ASN A 226 -4.11 -12.77 0.74
N SER A 227 -4.96 -13.33 1.61
CA SER A 227 -6.34 -12.86 1.81
C SER A 227 -6.40 -11.39 2.25
N ASP A 228 -5.37 -10.95 2.98
CA ASP A 228 -5.17 -9.57 3.39
C ASP A 228 -4.51 -8.73 2.29
N GLY A 229 -4.40 -9.18 1.05
CA GLY A 229 -3.82 -8.42 -0.07
C GLY A 229 -2.30 -8.23 -0.03
N SER A 230 -1.61 -8.65 1.03
CA SER A 230 -0.15 -8.62 1.10
C SER A 230 0.49 -9.65 0.14
N TRP A 231 1.77 -9.47 -0.16
CA TRP A 231 2.52 -10.45 -0.92
C TRP A 231 2.93 -11.64 -0.03
N PRO A 232 2.65 -12.89 -0.41
CA PRO A 232 3.16 -14.03 0.33
C PRO A 232 4.68 -14.03 0.32
N ARG A 233 5.26 -14.41 1.46
CA ARG A 233 6.69 -14.69 1.56
C ARG A 233 6.97 -15.97 0.81
N GLU A 234 7.85 -15.87 -0.18
CA GLU A 234 8.24 -17.01 -1.00
C GLU A 234 9.74 -17.24 -0.86
N SER A 235 10.11 -18.52 -0.90
CA SER A 235 11.50 -18.97 -0.94
C SER A 235 11.80 -19.66 -2.26
N CYS A 236 13.09 -19.79 -2.54
CA CYS A 236 13.64 -20.63 -3.60
C CYS A 236 13.12 -22.07 -3.45
N SER A 237 12.10 -22.44 -4.24
CA SER A 237 11.30 -23.65 -4.02
C SER A 237 10.84 -24.33 -5.30
N VAL A 238 11.02 -23.68 -6.46
CA VAL A 238 10.71 -24.25 -7.77
C VAL A 238 12.00 -24.34 -8.55
N ASN A 239 12.24 -25.47 -9.23
CA ASN A 239 13.41 -25.62 -10.09
C ASN A 239 13.44 -24.50 -11.14
N ASP A 240 14.59 -23.83 -11.26
CA ASP A 240 14.79 -22.82 -12.27
C ASP A 240 14.83 -23.47 -13.67
N PRO A 241 13.91 -23.12 -14.60
CA PRO A 241 13.94 -23.66 -15.95
C PRO A 241 15.02 -23.02 -16.84
N THR A 242 15.79 -22.05 -16.33
CA THR A 242 16.78 -21.28 -17.10
C THR A 242 18.23 -21.57 -16.72
N THR A 243 18.49 -22.01 -15.49
CA THR A 243 19.83 -22.35 -14.99
C THR A 243 19.76 -23.56 -14.04
N SER A 244 20.87 -23.89 -13.36
CA SER A 244 20.87 -24.88 -12.28
C SER A 244 20.52 -24.20 -10.94
N GLY A 245 19.41 -24.59 -10.29
CA GLY A 245 19.04 -24.09 -8.96
C GLY A 245 17.53 -23.96 -8.80
N CYS A 246 17.11 -23.01 -7.96
CA CYS A 246 15.69 -22.73 -7.75
C CYS A 246 15.35 -21.24 -7.86
N ILE A 247 14.09 -20.98 -8.15
CA ILE A 247 13.47 -19.66 -8.13
C ILE A 247 12.22 -19.68 -7.25
N THR A 248 11.70 -18.50 -6.91
CA THR A 248 10.40 -18.40 -6.26
C THR A 248 9.26 -18.65 -7.27
N PRO A 249 8.09 -19.11 -6.82
CA PRO A 249 6.90 -19.18 -7.66
C PRO A 249 6.57 -17.86 -8.37
N ARG A 250 6.77 -16.70 -7.71
CA ARG A 250 6.57 -15.36 -8.28
C ARG A 250 7.54 -15.05 -9.41
N THR A 251 8.81 -15.40 -9.26
CA THR A 251 9.82 -15.22 -10.32
C THR A 251 9.45 -16.05 -11.55
N LEU A 252 9.10 -17.33 -11.35
CA LEU A 252 8.65 -18.20 -12.43
C LEU A 252 7.41 -17.63 -13.12
N HIS A 253 6.43 -17.15 -12.34
CA HIS A 253 5.23 -16.50 -12.86
C HIS A 253 5.57 -15.27 -13.69
N ALA A 254 6.38 -14.35 -13.18
CA ALA A 254 6.77 -13.13 -13.88
C ALA A 254 7.50 -13.43 -15.21
N MET A 255 8.43 -14.39 -15.20
CA MET A 255 9.11 -14.85 -16.41
C MET A 255 8.11 -15.43 -17.43
N ASN A 256 7.17 -16.28 -16.99
CA ASN A 256 6.17 -16.87 -17.87
C ASN A 256 5.20 -15.84 -18.45
N GLN A 257 4.82 -14.82 -17.67
CA GLN A 257 4.00 -13.72 -18.15
C GLN A 257 4.72 -12.88 -19.20
N ALA A 258 6.02 -12.61 -19.03
CA ALA A 258 6.82 -11.92 -20.04
C ALA A 258 6.96 -12.75 -21.34
N LYS A 259 7.23 -14.06 -21.22
CA LYS A 259 7.24 -14.97 -22.37
C LYS A 259 5.91 -14.98 -23.11
N ALA A 260 4.78 -15.03 -22.39
CA ALA A 260 3.44 -14.95 -22.97
C ALA A 260 3.16 -13.60 -23.64
N ALA A 261 3.81 -12.52 -23.20
CA ALA A 261 3.75 -11.19 -23.81
C ALA A 261 4.72 -11.03 -25.02
N GLY A 262 5.37 -12.10 -25.47
CA GLY A 262 6.26 -12.12 -26.63
C GLY A 262 7.74 -11.91 -26.33
N PHE A 263 8.14 -11.82 -25.06
CA PHE A 263 9.53 -11.66 -24.65
C PHE A 263 10.19 -13.03 -24.42
N THR A 264 10.64 -13.67 -25.50
CA THR A 264 11.11 -15.07 -25.52
C THR A 264 12.61 -15.24 -25.68
N ARG A 265 13.40 -14.16 -25.68
CA ARG A 265 14.87 -14.23 -25.73
C ARG A 265 15.44 -14.91 -24.48
N TYR A 266 16.72 -15.26 -24.55
CA TYR A 266 17.44 -15.94 -23.46
C TYR A 266 17.24 -15.25 -22.11
N VAL A 267 17.08 -16.05 -21.06
CA VAL A 267 16.87 -15.60 -19.68
C VAL A 267 17.81 -16.40 -18.78
N SER A 268 18.35 -15.76 -17.74
CA SER A 268 19.12 -16.41 -16.69
C SER A 268 18.62 -15.93 -15.33
N CYS A 269 18.06 -16.82 -14.50
CA CYS A 269 17.45 -16.44 -13.23
C CYS A 269 18.31 -16.76 -12.02
N TYR A 270 18.57 -18.01 -11.68
CA TYR A 270 19.34 -18.35 -10.49
C TYR A 270 20.84 -18.37 -10.77
N ARG A 271 21.63 -17.90 -9.80
CA ARG A 271 23.07 -18.18 -9.69
C ARG A 271 23.44 -18.37 -8.23
N SER A 272 24.31 -19.34 -7.95
CA SER A 272 24.84 -19.59 -6.61
C SER A 272 25.94 -18.59 -6.28
N GLY A 273 25.78 -17.87 -5.16
CA GLY A 273 26.75 -16.87 -4.71
C GLY A 273 26.51 -15.46 -5.26
N GLY A 274 27.22 -14.49 -4.70
CA GLY A 274 26.93 -13.06 -4.89
C GLY A 274 25.97 -12.52 -3.84
N SER A 275 25.75 -11.21 -3.89
CA SER A 275 24.71 -10.55 -3.07
C SER A 275 23.48 -10.24 -3.93
N GLY A 276 22.41 -9.71 -3.35
CA GLY A 276 21.20 -9.35 -4.11
C GLY A 276 20.18 -10.48 -4.25
N GLU A 277 19.52 -10.53 -5.41
CA GLU A 277 18.23 -11.22 -5.58
C GLU A 277 18.31 -12.55 -6.34
N HIS A 278 19.34 -12.74 -7.17
CA HIS A 278 19.52 -14.00 -7.90
C HIS A 278 19.74 -15.21 -6.97
N PRO A 279 20.58 -15.16 -5.92
CA PRO A 279 20.80 -16.30 -5.02
C PRO A 279 19.55 -16.67 -4.21
N LYS A 280 18.60 -15.74 -4.09
CA LYS A 280 17.31 -15.93 -3.42
C LYS A 280 16.24 -16.49 -4.35
N GLY A 281 16.55 -16.63 -5.64
CA GLY A 281 15.59 -17.06 -6.65
C GLY A 281 14.56 -15.98 -7.02
N ARG A 282 14.86 -14.71 -6.73
CA ARG A 282 13.94 -13.56 -6.87
C ARG A 282 14.26 -12.62 -8.02
N ALA A 283 15.21 -13.01 -8.88
CA ALA A 283 15.60 -12.20 -10.02
C ALA A 283 15.82 -13.02 -11.29
N CYS A 284 15.73 -12.31 -12.42
CA CYS A 284 16.06 -12.83 -13.74
C CYS A 284 16.67 -11.73 -14.61
N ASP A 285 17.71 -12.09 -15.33
CA ASP A 285 18.35 -11.28 -16.37
C ASP A 285 17.81 -11.74 -17.73
N PHE A 286 17.11 -10.85 -18.44
CA PHE A 286 16.51 -11.11 -19.74
C PHE A 286 17.35 -10.49 -20.85
N ALA A 287 18.00 -11.32 -21.66
CA ALA A 287 18.87 -10.86 -22.73
C ALA A 287 18.12 -9.92 -23.68
N ALA A 288 18.73 -8.77 -23.94
CA ALA A 288 18.24 -7.84 -24.94
C ALA A 288 18.53 -8.35 -26.34
N GLN A 289 19.57 -9.17 -26.55
CA GLN A 289 19.99 -9.71 -27.85
C GLN A 289 19.47 -11.14 -28.06
N LYS A 290 19.33 -11.57 -29.33
CA LYS A 290 18.84 -12.92 -29.66
C LYS A 290 19.81 -14.04 -29.28
N GLY A 291 21.11 -13.76 -29.36
CA GLY A 291 22.19 -14.73 -29.10
C GLY A 291 22.56 -14.94 -27.63
N GLY A 292 21.79 -14.37 -26.69
CA GLY A 292 22.12 -14.38 -25.26
C GLY A 292 22.66 -13.03 -24.78
N PHE A 293 23.43 -13.06 -23.69
CA PHE A 293 24.12 -11.88 -23.18
C PHE A 293 25.31 -11.56 -24.07
N GLY A 294 25.30 -10.39 -24.71
CA GLY A 294 26.39 -9.94 -25.59
C GLY A 294 26.81 -8.49 -25.31
N GLY A 295 27.07 -7.73 -26.35
CA GLY A 295 27.51 -6.33 -26.24
C GLY A 295 26.39 -5.37 -25.85
N VAL A 296 26.72 -4.08 -25.79
CA VAL A 296 25.75 -2.99 -25.59
C VAL A 296 24.61 -3.14 -26.61
N ALA A 297 23.36 -3.22 -26.13
CA ALA A 297 22.21 -3.37 -27.01
C ALA A 297 22.01 -2.12 -27.87
N THR A 298 21.91 -2.31 -29.18
CA THR A 298 21.64 -1.25 -30.17
C THR A 298 20.45 -1.62 -31.04
N GLY A 299 19.94 -0.67 -31.83
CA GLY A 299 18.85 -0.90 -32.79
C GLY A 299 17.66 -1.68 -32.22
N GLY A 300 17.28 -2.76 -32.91
CA GLY A 300 16.15 -3.61 -32.50
C GLY A 300 16.33 -4.32 -31.14
N ASP A 301 17.56 -4.58 -30.70
CA ASP A 301 17.83 -5.18 -29.39
C ASP A 301 17.54 -4.16 -28.27
N ARG A 302 17.94 -2.90 -28.50
CA ARG A 302 17.61 -1.79 -27.61
C ARG A 302 16.09 -1.59 -27.51
N THR A 303 15.39 -1.60 -28.64
CA THR A 303 13.92 -1.51 -28.68
C THR A 303 13.26 -2.66 -27.94
N TYR A 304 13.75 -3.89 -28.12
CA TYR A 304 13.24 -5.07 -27.40
C TYR A 304 13.39 -4.90 -25.88
N GLY A 305 14.58 -4.50 -25.41
CA GLY A 305 14.82 -4.27 -23.98
C GLY A 305 13.98 -3.11 -23.41
N ASN A 306 13.81 -2.00 -24.15
CA ASN A 306 12.92 -0.90 -23.74
C ASN A 306 11.48 -1.39 -23.55
N ASN A 307 10.96 -2.20 -24.49
CA ASN A 307 9.62 -2.76 -24.41
C ASN A 307 9.47 -3.74 -23.24
N LEU A 308 10.48 -4.55 -22.96
CA LEU A 308 10.47 -5.50 -21.84
C LEU A 308 10.53 -4.79 -20.48
N ALA A 309 11.42 -3.81 -20.34
CA ALA A 309 11.49 -3.00 -19.13
C ALA A 309 10.17 -2.23 -18.89
N ALA A 310 9.60 -1.62 -19.93
CA ALA A 310 8.29 -0.98 -19.84
C ALA A 310 7.18 -1.96 -19.47
N TYR A 311 7.20 -3.19 -20.01
CA TYR A 311 6.25 -4.24 -19.64
C TYR A 311 6.29 -4.55 -18.14
N TYR A 312 7.48 -4.74 -17.55
CA TYR A 312 7.59 -5.00 -16.12
C TYR A 312 7.18 -3.81 -15.25
N VAL A 313 7.53 -2.59 -15.66
CA VAL A 313 7.09 -1.37 -14.98
C VAL A 313 5.57 -1.24 -14.99
N ASN A 314 4.94 -1.41 -16.16
CA ASN A 314 3.48 -1.32 -16.31
C ASN A 314 2.74 -2.42 -15.55
N ASN A 315 3.39 -3.56 -15.33
CA ASN A 315 2.83 -4.70 -14.60
C ASN A 315 3.37 -4.84 -13.17
N ALA A 316 4.05 -3.82 -12.64
CA ALA A 316 4.80 -3.93 -11.38
C ALA A 316 3.96 -4.41 -10.19
N ASN A 317 2.75 -3.83 -10.02
CA ASN A 317 1.83 -4.23 -8.95
C ASN A 317 1.22 -5.64 -9.16
N ARG A 318 1.17 -6.12 -10.40
CA ARG A 318 0.62 -7.44 -10.76
C ARG A 318 1.66 -8.54 -10.56
N LEU A 319 2.95 -8.21 -10.73
CA LEU A 319 4.06 -9.16 -10.66
C LEU A 319 4.86 -9.08 -9.36
N GLY A 320 4.62 -8.07 -8.52
CA GLY A 320 5.36 -7.87 -7.27
C GLY A 320 6.78 -7.43 -7.50
N VAL A 321 6.99 -6.52 -8.46
CA VAL A 321 8.31 -6.02 -8.85
C VAL A 321 8.90 -5.17 -7.73
N LEU A 322 10.12 -5.52 -7.29
CA LEU A 322 10.93 -4.70 -6.39
C LEU A 322 11.63 -3.60 -7.17
N TYR A 323 12.28 -3.97 -8.28
CA TYR A 323 12.92 -3.02 -9.19
C TYR A 323 13.18 -3.66 -10.55
N VAL A 324 13.38 -2.79 -11.54
CA VAL A 324 13.83 -3.16 -12.89
C VAL A 324 15.10 -2.36 -13.19
N ILE A 325 16.16 -3.01 -13.66
CA ILE A 325 17.37 -2.30 -14.11
C ILE A 325 17.51 -2.51 -15.60
N TRP A 326 17.67 -1.40 -16.33
CA TRP A 326 17.87 -1.43 -17.76
C TRP A 326 18.67 -0.22 -18.20
N PHE A 327 19.83 -0.49 -18.81
CA PHE A 327 20.68 0.46 -19.51
C PHE A 327 21.09 1.64 -18.66
N LYS A 328 21.79 1.33 -17.57
CA LYS A 328 22.28 2.28 -16.57
C LYS A 328 21.17 3.07 -15.86
N GLN A 329 19.97 2.49 -15.79
CA GLN A 329 18.84 3.06 -15.08
C GLN A 329 18.16 2.00 -14.24
N ILE A 330 17.64 2.42 -13.09
CA ILE A 330 16.82 1.60 -12.21
C ILE A 330 15.44 2.23 -12.08
N TRP A 331 14.41 1.41 -12.19
CA TRP A 331 13.05 1.76 -11.83
C TRP A 331 12.69 1.19 -10.47
N LEU A 332 12.17 2.04 -9.60
CA LEU A 332 11.65 1.68 -8.28
C LEU A 332 10.15 2.01 -8.20
N PRO A 333 9.31 1.16 -7.59
CA PRO A 333 7.90 1.48 -7.33
C PRO A 333 7.68 2.80 -6.57
N SER A 334 8.66 3.20 -5.77
CA SER A 334 8.58 4.37 -4.90
C SER A 334 8.99 5.70 -5.56
N SER A 335 9.88 5.66 -6.55
CA SER A 335 10.55 6.85 -7.09
C SER A 335 10.67 6.91 -8.61
N GLY A 336 10.19 5.88 -9.33
CA GLY A 336 10.26 5.81 -10.78
C GLY A 336 11.68 5.54 -11.28
N TRP A 337 11.98 6.00 -12.50
CA TRP A 337 13.27 5.81 -13.14
C TRP A 337 14.33 6.78 -12.59
N LYS A 338 15.50 6.21 -12.25
CA LYS A 338 16.68 6.91 -11.76
C LYS A 338 17.93 6.40 -12.47
N SER A 339 18.98 7.20 -12.54
CA SER A 339 20.29 6.73 -12.97
C SER A 339 20.81 5.61 -12.06
N TYR A 340 21.50 4.65 -12.65
CA TYR A 340 22.12 3.53 -11.96
C TYR A 340 23.50 3.27 -12.57
N SER A 341 24.55 3.68 -11.87
CA SER A 341 25.95 3.52 -12.25
C SER A 341 26.62 2.59 -11.26
N GLY A 342 26.74 1.31 -11.63
CA GLY A 342 27.34 0.31 -10.76
C GLY A 342 28.15 -0.76 -11.50
N GLY A 343 28.33 -0.61 -12.81
CA GLY A 343 28.67 -1.73 -13.66
C GLY A 343 30.02 -1.62 -14.36
N ASN A 344 31.13 -1.56 -13.61
CA ASN A 344 32.53 -1.82 -14.00
C ASN A 344 33.01 -1.46 -15.44
N GLY A 345 32.29 -0.61 -16.18
CA GLY A 345 32.44 -0.35 -17.60
C GLY A 345 31.95 -1.43 -18.59
N ASP A 346 31.37 -2.56 -18.15
CA ASP A 346 31.00 -3.68 -19.05
C ASP A 346 29.49 -3.81 -19.29
N PRO A 347 29.05 -4.35 -20.45
CA PRO A 347 27.64 -4.35 -20.81
C PRO A 347 26.71 -5.10 -19.84
N SER A 348 27.20 -6.15 -19.18
CA SER A 348 26.40 -6.95 -18.25
C SER A 348 26.23 -6.19 -16.95
N SER A 349 27.31 -5.78 -16.30
CA SER A 349 27.18 -5.08 -15.01
C SER A 349 26.55 -3.69 -15.15
N ASP A 350 26.66 -3.02 -16.30
CA ASP A 350 25.94 -1.78 -16.61
C ASP A 350 24.50 -2.01 -17.11
N HIS A 351 24.06 -3.26 -17.21
CA HIS A 351 22.73 -3.67 -17.69
C HIS A 351 22.38 -3.12 -19.08
N THR A 352 23.36 -2.97 -19.95
CA THR A 352 23.13 -2.45 -21.31
C THR A 352 22.85 -3.55 -22.32
N ASN A 353 23.07 -4.82 -21.96
CA ASN A 353 22.80 -6.00 -22.81
C ASN A 353 21.60 -6.86 -22.33
N HIS A 354 21.00 -6.56 -21.18
CA HIS A 354 19.86 -7.28 -20.62
C HIS A 354 18.99 -6.41 -19.71
N VAL A 355 17.71 -6.76 -19.60
CA VAL A 355 16.80 -6.20 -18.59
C VAL A 355 16.87 -7.09 -17.35
N HIS A 356 17.24 -6.51 -16.21
CA HIS A 356 17.21 -7.20 -14.93
C HIS A 356 15.88 -6.93 -14.22
N LEU A 357 15.25 -7.98 -13.73
CA LEU A 357 14.03 -7.94 -12.94
C LEU A 357 14.31 -8.50 -11.55
N SER A 358 13.87 -7.80 -10.50
CA SER A 358 13.77 -8.35 -9.15
C SER A 358 12.32 -8.30 -8.64
N VAL A 359 11.87 -9.35 -7.93
CA VAL A 359 10.50 -9.50 -7.40
C VAL A 359 10.46 -9.78 -5.89
N TYR A 360 9.31 -9.52 -5.25
CA TYR A 360 9.10 -9.60 -3.79
C TYR A 360 9.26 -11.01 -3.22
#